data_AF-A0A399XAK3-F1
#
_entry.id   AF-A0A399XAK3-F1
#
_cell.length_a   1.000
_cell.length_b   1.000
_cell.length_c   1.000
_cell.angle_alpha   90.00
_cell.angle_beta   90.00
_cell.angle_gamma   90.00
#
_symmetry.space_group_name_H-M   'P 1'
#
loop_
_entity.id
_entity.type
_entity.pdbx_description
1 polymer ?
#
loop_
_entity_poly.entity_id
_entity_poly.type
_entity_poly.pdbx_seq_one_letter_code
_entity_poly.pdbx_strand_id
1 'polypeptide(L)'
;MRSTMTPQPFVRARGFTLIELLVVMAIIAILAAILFPVFAQARHSAKQTVCIAQMRQIGMALLMYRMDADDTWAPSSSHNDEGNGFAPQRPWIGFDNNNAPNFGGFWGDVSQPAVNPVNPGCIDPYLRNEGVKACPAKPPEWQLAIAYNWFNGNFDSEYYDVNPNARGLEYGPGSRNAFIDDTGIMVGLATYDSDLEEPSTTLVAWEHHFRAPLCNFLQRPNWFSSPPTDTNLYRDHLNFLHREGAVAIWADGHTKRITYGQLKRPWFSVRKDIYPSY
;
A
#
# COMPACT_ATOMS: atom_id res chain seq x y z
N MET A 1 80.37 -40.55 -0.41
CA MET A 1 79.44 -40.38 -1.56
C MET A 1 78.94 -38.95 -1.56
N ARG A 2 79.34 -38.12 -2.54
CA ARG A 2 78.83 -36.75 -2.72
C ARG A 2 77.74 -36.78 -3.80
N SER A 3 76.51 -36.44 -3.42
CA SER A 3 75.39 -36.29 -4.35
C SER A 3 75.53 -34.97 -5.11
N THR A 4 75.59 -35.04 -6.44
CA THR A 4 75.61 -33.89 -7.34
C THR A 4 74.19 -33.38 -7.56
N MET A 5 73.83 -32.25 -6.94
CA MET A 5 72.60 -31.51 -7.22
C MET A 5 72.70 -30.86 -8.60
N THR A 6 71.96 -31.36 -9.59
CA THR A 6 71.78 -30.69 -10.88
C THR A 6 70.78 -29.54 -10.73
N PRO A 7 71.10 -28.30 -11.15
CA PRO A 7 70.17 -27.17 -11.10
C PRO A 7 69.01 -27.41 -12.07
N GLN A 8 67.78 -27.36 -11.57
CA GLN A 8 66.57 -27.40 -12.38
C GLN A 8 66.38 -26.03 -13.05
N PRO A 9 66.06 -25.95 -14.36
CA PRO A 9 65.81 -24.69 -15.03
C PRO A 9 64.56 -24.03 -14.45
N PHE A 10 64.66 -22.77 -14.01
CA PHE A 10 63.50 -21.96 -13.67
C PHE A 10 62.64 -21.77 -14.92
N VAL A 11 61.47 -22.41 -14.94
CA VAL A 11 60.45 -22.13 -15.95
C VAL A 11 60.07 -20.66 -15.81
N ARG A 12 60.39 -19.84 -16.82
CA ARG A 12 59.97 -18.44 -16.86
C ARG A 12 58.44 -18.41 -16.83
N ALA A 13 57.87 -17.96 -15.72
CA ALA A 13 56.45 -17.62 -15.67
C ALA A 13 56.20 -16.54 -16.74
N ARG A 14 55.28 -16.81 -17.66
CA ARG A 14 54.84 -15.79 -18.63
C ARG A 14 54.18 -14.66 -17.83
N GLY A 15 54.81 -13.48 -17.82
CA GLY A 15 54.26 -12.29 -17.17
C GLY A 15 53.09 -11.73 -17.97
N PHE A 16 52.02 -11.34 -17.26
CA PHE A 16 50.87 -10.66 -17.85
C PHE A 16 51.29 -9.26 -18.34
N THR A 17 50.91 -8.89 -19.55
CA THR A 17 51.18 -7.54 -20.07
C THR A 17 50.12 -6.55 -19.59
N LEU A 18 50.51 -5.28 -19.46
CA LEU A 18 49.61 -4.21 -19.03
C LEU A 18 48.41 -4.04 -19.98
N ILE A 19 48.62 -4.30 -21.28
CA ILE A 19 47.57 -4.24 -22.31
C ILE A 19 46.54 -5.36 -22.12
N GLU A 20 46.98 -6.60 -21.84
CA GLU A 20 46.06 -7.72 -21.57
C GLU A 20 45.16 -7.44 -20.37
N LEU A 21 45.72 -6.86 -19.30
CA LEU A 21 44.94 -6.46 -18.14
C LEU A 21 43.94 -5.33 -18.49
N LEU A 22 44.37 -4.35 -19.28
CA LEU A 22 43.57 -3.19 -19.68
C LEU A 22 42.36 -3.60 -20.53
N VAL A 23 42.55 -4.49 -21.50
CA VAL A 23 41.46 -5.00 -22.35
C VAL A 23 40.44 -5.78 -21.51
N VAL A 24 40.90 -6.60 -20.56
CA VAL A 24 39.99 -7.38 -19.69
C VAL A 24 39.14 -6.46 -18.82
N MET A 25 39.73 -5.46 -18.17
CA MET A 25 38.94 -4.52 -17.37
C MET A 25 37.98 -3.69 -18.24
N ALA A 26 38.37 -3.35 -19.47
CA ALA A 26 37.49 -2.65 -20.41
C ALA A 26 36.26 -3.51 -20.79
N ILE A 27 36.47 -4.80 -21.07
CA ILE A 27 35.36 -5.73 -21.35
C ILE A 27 34.46 -5.89 -20.13
N ILE A 28 35.03 -6.09 -18.93
CA ILE A 28 34.26 -6.19 -17.68
C ILE A 28 33.45 -4.90 -17.45
N ALA A 29 34.03 -3.73 -17.67
CA ALA A 29 33.35 -2.45 -17.52
C ALA A 29 32.16 -2.31 -18.48
N ILE A 30 32.31 -2.70 -19.74
CA ILE A 30 31.22 -2.68 -20.73
C ILE A 30 30.09 -3.63 -20.32
N LEU A 31 30.43 -4.87 -19.93
CA LEU A 31 29.45 -5.86 -19.50
C LEU A 31 28.71 -5.40 -18.24
N ALA A 32 29.45 -4.89 -17.25
CA ALA A 32 28.87 -4.36 -16.02
C ALA A 32 27.94 -3.16 -16.28
N ALA A 33 28.32 -2.25 -17.19
CA ALA A 33 27.52 -1.09 -17.55
C ALA A 33 26.14 -1.46 -18.14
N ILE A 34 26.05 -2.57 -18.88
CA ILE A 34 24.77 -3.08 -19.42
C ILE A 34 24.03 -3.91 -18.37
N LEU A 35 24.74 -4.73 -17.61
CA LEU A 35 24.14 -5.67 -16.66
C LEU A 35 23.49 -4.96 -15.47
N PHE A 36 24.12 -3.92 -14.91
CA PHE A 36 23.58 -3.22 -13.75
C PHE A 36 22.19 -2.59 -13.96
N PRO A 37 21.93 -1.79 -15.01
CA PRO A 37 20.61 -1.21 -15.23
C PRO A 37 19.55 -2.28 -15.51
N VAL A 38 19.90 -3.31 -16.29
CA VAL A 38 18.99 -4.44 -16.59
C VAL A 38 18.64 -5.21 -15.31
N PHE A 39 19.63 -5.53 -14.50
CA PHE A 39 19.43 -6.23 -13.23
C PHE A 39 18.58 -5.41 -12.25
N ALA A 40 18.83 -4.10 -12.15
CA ALA A 40 18.02 -3.21 -11.32
C ALA A 40 16.54 -3.21 -11.76
N GLN A 41 16.28 -3.15 -13.06
CA GLN A 41 14.93 -3.20 -13.61
C GLN A 41 14.25 -4.56 -13.38
N ALA A 42 14.99 -5.66 -13.56
CA ALA A 42 14.49 -7.01 -13.31
C ALA A 42 14.12 -7.20 -11.84
N ARG A 43 15.00 -6.76 -10.92
CA ARG A 43 14.75 -6.81 -9.47
C ARG A 43 13.52 -6.00 -9.08
N HIS A 44 13.34 -4.80 -9.65
CA HIS A 44 12.15 -3.99 -9.42
C HIS A 44 10.88 -4.69 -9.91
N SER A 45 10.91 -5.26 -11.11
CA SER A 45 9.77 -6.00 -11.68
C SER A 45 9.40 -7.21 -10.83
N ALA A 46 10.39 -7.93 -10.28
CA ALA A 46 10.15 -9.02 -9.35
C ALA A 46 9.44 -8.55 -8.06
N LYS A 47 9.89 -7.43 -7.48
CA LYS A 47 9.22 -6.82 -6.31
C LYS A 47 7.77 -6.45 -6.63
N GLN A 48 7.51 -5.89 -7.81
CA GLN A 48 6.15 -5.56 -8.26
C GLN A 48 5.25 -6.79 -8.34
N THR A 49 5.73 -7.89 -8.90
CA THR A 49 4.96 -9.15 -8.97
C THR A 49 4.59 -9.66 -7.58
N VAL A 50 5.51 -9.58 -6.63
CA VAL A 50 5.26 -9.97 -5.23
C VAL A 50 4.22 -9.06 -4.59
N CYS A 51 4.32 -7.74 -4.76
CA CYS A 51 3.33 -6.79 -4.26
C CYS A 51 1.92 -7.10 -4.81
N ILE A 52 1.79 -7.37 -6.11
CA ILE A 52 0.51 -7.75 -6.72
C ILE A 52 -0.07 -9.02 -6.07
N ALA A 53 0.77 -10.02 -5.81
CA ALA A 53 0.33 -11.25 -5.17
C ALA A 53 -0.08 -11.04 -3.70
N GLN A 54 0.59 -10.14 -2.97
CA GLN A 54 0.22 -9.75 -1.61
C GLN A 54 -1.11 -8.97 -1.59
N MET A 55 -1.26 -7.98 -2.47
CA MET A 55 -2.51 -7.20 -2.57
C MET A 55 -3.70 -8.08 -2.96
N ARG A 56 -3.52 -9.09 -3.82
CA ARG A 56 -4.56 -10.09 -4.08
C ARG A 56 -4.95 -10.88 -2.84
N GLN A 57 -4.00 -11.25 -1.99
CA GLN A 57 -4.31 -11.93 -0.73
C GLN A 57 -5.13 -11.04 0.21
N ILE A 58 -4.86 -9.74 0.22
CA ILE A 58 -5.62 -8.76 1.01
C ILE A 58 -7.03 -8.57 0.44
N GLY A 59 -7.17 -8.45 -0.88
CA GLY A 59 -8.47 -8.41 -1.54
C GLY A 59 -9.31 -9.64 -1.22
N MET A 60 -8.71 -10.84 -1.25
CA MET A 60 -9.40 -12.06 -0.83
C MET A 60 -9.78 -12.05 0.65
N ALA A 61 -8.91 -11.54 1.54
CA ALA A 61 -9.21 -11.41 2.96
C ALA A 61 -10.38 -10.47 3.23
N LEU A 62 -10.48 -9.35 2.50
CA LEU A 62 -11.63 -8.45 2.54
C LEU A 62 -12.94 -9.15 2.12
N LEU A 63 -12.91 -9.92 1.03
CA LEU A 63 -14.07 -10.68 0.58
C LEU A 63 -14.47 -11.78 1.56
N MET A 64 -13.50 -12.45 2.20
CA MET A 64 -13.75 -13.44 3.25
C MET A 64 -14.38 -12.81 4.49
N TYR A 65 -13.82 -11.69 4.96
CA TYR A 65 -14.41 -10.91 6.04
C TYR A 65 -15.86 -10.53 5.74
N ARG A 66 -16.13 -10.02 4.54
CA ARG A 66 -17.46 -9.60 4.11
C ARG A 66 -18.49 -10.73 4.20
N MET A 67 -18.10 -11.95 3.81
CA MET A 67 -18.99 -13.12 3.89
C MET A 67 -19.33 -13.50 5.35
N ASP A 68 -18.39 -13.31 6.28
CA ASP A 68 -18.59 -13.63 7.69
C ASP A 68 -19.31 -12.48 8.45
N ALA A 69 -19.26 -11.26 7.93
CA ALA A 69 -19.80 -10.04 8.53
C ALA A 69 -21.16 -9.63 7.93
N ASP A 70 -22.04 -10.60 7.62
CA ASP A 70 -23.39 -10.36 7.06
C ASP A 70 -23.39 -9.42 5.84
N ASP A 71 -22.52 -9.72 4.86
CA ASP A 71 -22.31 -8.93 3.64
C ASP A 71 -21.90 -7.47 3.89
N THR A 72 -21.25 -7.20 5.03
CA THR A 72 -20.75 -5.88 5.40
C THR A 72 -19.25 -5.80 5.17
N TRP A 73 -18.79 -4.73 4.53
CA TRP A 73 -17.37 -4.50 4.29
C TRP A 73 -16.59 -4.25 5.60
N ALA A 74 -15.26 -4.39 5.58
CA ALA A 74 -14.47 -4.06 6.75
C ALA A 74 -14.54 -2.54 7.02
N PRO A 75 -14.94 -2.09 8.22
CA PRO A 75 -14.92 -0.69 8.56
C PRO A 75 -13.47 -0.22 8.63
N SER A 76 -13.23 1.05 8.30
CA SER A 76 -11.92 1.69 8.45
C SER A 76 -11.41 1.52 9.87
N SER A 77 -12.30 1.70 10.84
CA SER A 77 -12.02 1.50 12.25
C SER A 77 -13.29 1.14 13.01
N SER A 78 -13.17 0.33 14.04
CA SER A 78 -14.25 0.07 15.00
C SER A 78 -13.78 0.30 16.42
N HIS A 79 -14.72 0.42 17.35
CA HIS A 79 -14.41 0.33 18.77
C HIS A 79 -13.84 -1.07 19.10
N ASN A 80 -12.91 -1.13 20.05
CA ASN A 80 -12.27 -2.36 20.50
C ASN A 80 -12.40 -2.50 22.03
N ASP A 81 -13.22 -3.45 22.47
CA ASP A 81 -13.49 -3.71 23.89
C ASP A 81 -12.59 -4.79 24.50
N GLU A 82 -11.47 -5.16 23.85
CA GLU A 82 -10.57 -6.25 24.28
C GLU A 82 -9.85 -6.02 25.62
N GLY A 83 -10.13 -4.91 26.30
CA GLY A 83 -9.76 -4.68 27.70
C GLY A 83 -8.49 -3.85 27.89
N ASN A 84 -8.05 -3.76 29.15
CA ASN A 84 -6.96 -2.88 29.56
C ASN A 84 -5.63 -3.27 28.91
N GLY A 85 -4.99 -2.30 28.24
CA GLY A 85 -3.65 -2.44 27.64
C GLY A 85 -3.63 -2.46 26.11
N PHE A 86 -4.78 -2.53 25.44
CA PHE A 86 -4.89 -2.34 23.99
C PHE A 86 -5.36 -0.93 23.66
N ALA A 87 -5.10 -0.45 22.44
CA ALA A 87 -5.87 0.70 21.99
C ALA A 87 -7.35 0.33 21.87
N PRO A 88 -8.23 1.26 22.22
CA PRO A 88 -9.67 1.04 22.17
C PRO A 88 -10.22 1.18 20.72
N GLN A 89 -9.34 1.31 19.73
CA GLN A 89 -9.66 1.35 18.31
C GLN A 89 -9.08 0.13 17.59
N ARG A 90 -9.89 -0.56 16.79
CA ARG A 90 -9.46 -1.66 15.91
C ARG A 90 -9.42 -1.21 14.45
N PRO A 91 -8.28 -1.31 13.75
CA PRO A 91 -8.17 -0.92 12.34
C PRO A 91 -8.71 -2.01 11.40
N TRP A 92 -9.02 -1.63 10.15
CA TRP A 92 -9.42 -2.58 9.11
C TRP A 92 -8.36 -3.67 8.85
N ILE A 93 -7.08 -3.30 8.79
CA ILE A 93 -5.93 -4.18 8.60
C ILE A 93 -4.77 -3.77 9.52
N GLY A 94 -3.95 -4.76 9.85
CA GLY A 94 -2.69 -4.51 10.51
C GLY A 94 -2.90 -4.23 11.99
N PHE A 95 -1.93 -3.52 12.52
CA PHE A 95 -1.66 -3.53 13.93
C PHE A 95 -1.87 -2.16 14.52
N ASP A 96 -2.39 -2.14 15.73
CA ASP A 96 -2.52 -0.93 16.55
C ASP A 96 -1.15 -0.26 16.74
N ASN A 97 -1.07 1.03 16.42
CA ASN A 97 0.05 1.86 16.81
C ASN A 97 -0.31 2.68 18.06
N ASN A 98 -0.22 2.03 19.21
CA ASN A 98 -0.49 2.62 20.52
C ASN A 98 0.69 3.40 21.10
N ASN A 99 1.67 3.78 20.28
CA ASN A 99 2.68 4.75 20.68
C ASN A 99 2.16 6.21 20.63
N ALA A 100 0.89 6.43 20.24
CA ALA A 100 0.16 7.68 20.41
C ALA A 100 -0.67 7.68 21.71
N PRO A 101 -0.67 8.79 22.49
CA PRO A 101 -1.20 8.81 23.85
C PRO A 101 -2.73 8.68 23.98
N ASN A 102 -3.54 9.22 23.05
CA ASN A 102 -5.01 9.31 23.21
C ASN A 102 -5.81 8.59 22.11
N PHE A 103 -5.17 8.19 21.01
CA PHE A 103 -5.81 7.63 19.82
C PHE A 103 -5.02 6.46 19.24
N GLY A 104 -4.45 5.61 20.11
CA GLY A 104 -3.80 4.37 19.67
C GLY A 104 -4.65 3.68 18.59
N GLY A 105 -3.99 3.26 17.52
CA GLY A 105 -4.63 2.84 16.28
C GLY A 105 -3.98 3.52 15.08
N PHE A 106 -4.78 4.17 14.22
CA PHE A 106 -4.34 4.81 12.97
C PHE A 106 -3.31 5.94 13.15
N TRP A 107 -3.19 6.48 14.35
CA TRP A 107 -2.53 7.75 14.63
C TRP A 107 -1.14 7.63 15.27
N GLY A 108 -0.67 6.41 15.56
CA GLY A 108 0.68 6.24 16.08
C GLY A 108 1.78 6.41 15.03
N ASP A 109 3.00 6.65 15.52
CA ASP A 109 4.22 6.77 14.73
C ASP A 109 4.59 5.42 14.11
N VAL A 110 4.28 5.24 12.83
CA VAL A 110 4.52 4.01 12.05
C VAL A 110 6.01 3.64 11.91
N SER A 111 6.92 4.51 12.35
CA SER A 111 8.36 4.23 12.37
C SER A 111 8.84 3.55 13.65
N GLN A 112 7.99 3.48 14.67
CA GLN A 112 8.33 2.92 15.97
C GLN A 112 7.53 1.65 16.27
N PRO A 113 8.09 0.77 17.12
CA PRO A 113 7.35 -0.37 17.62
C PRO A 113 6.07 0.03 18.35
N ALA A 114 5.08 -0.86 18.28
CA ALA A 114 3.95 -0.81 19.20
C ALA A 114 4.48 -0.91 20.65
N VAL A 115 3.88 -0.14 21.55
CA VAL A 115 4.29 -0.04 22.97
C VAL A 115 3.56 -1.08 23.82
N ASN A 116 2.34 -1.48 23.44
CA ASN A 116 1.60 -2.57 24.07
C ASN A 116 1.41 -3.77 23.12
N PRO A 117 0.93 -4.94 23.61
CA PRO A 117 0.62 -6.09 22.76
C PRO A 117 -0.25 -5.70 21.57
N VAL A 118 0.09 -6.26 20.43
CA VAL A 118 -0.51 -5.90 19.16
C VAL A 118 -1.84 -6.62 18.97
N ASN A 119 -2.93 -5.89 18.78
CA ASN A 119 -4.22 -6.47 18.39
C ASN A 119 -4.32 -6.58 16.85
N PRO A 120 -4.70 -7.74 16.29
CA PRO A 120 -5.06 -7.86 14.87
C PRO A 120 -6.22 -6.93 14.44
N GLY A 121 -6.08 -6.37 13.25
CA GLY A 121 -7.15 -5.65 12.56
C GLY A 121 -8.34 -6.55 12.21
N CYS A 122 -9.40 -5.95 11.66
CA CYS A 122 -10.64 -6.65 11.29
C CYS A 122 -10.39 -7.82 10.34
N ILE A 123 -9.54 -7.63 9.31
CA ILE A 123 -9.29 -8.66 8.29
C ILE A 123 -8.06 -9.52 8.58
N ASP A 124 -7.28 -9.21 9.62
CA ASP A 124 -6.05 -9.92 9.94
C ASP A 124 -6.23 -11.44 10.18
N PRO A 125 -7.32 -11.92 10.82
CA PRO A 125 -7.59 -13.36 10.93
C PRO A 125 -7.70 -14.09 9.59
N TYR A 126 -7.97 -13.37 8.50
CA TYR A 126 -8.10 -13.90 7.15
C TYR A 126 -6.80 -13.84 6.35
N LEU A 127 -5.75 -13.22 6.90
CA LEU A 127 -4.44 -13.13 6.27
C LEU A 127 -3.57 -14.34 6.63
N ARG A 128 -2.73 -14.77 5.66
CA ARG A 128 -1.85 -15.93 5.85
C ARG A 128 -0.66 -15.65 6.78
N ASN A 129 -0.16 -14.42 6.80
CA ASN A 129 0.96 -13.96 7.62
C ASN A 129 1.13 -12.43 7.50
N GLU A 130 1.93 -11.88 8.41
CA GLU A 130 2.25 -10.45 8.48
C GLU A 130 3.02 -9.89 7.28
N GLY A 131 3.82 -10.72 6.61
CA GLY A 131 4.56 -10.32 5.42
C GLY A 131 3.66 -9.91 4.25
N VAL A 132 2.37 -10.25 4.28
CA VAL A 132 1.39 -9.83 3.27
C VAL A 132 1.11 -8.33 3.32
N LYS A 133 1.24 -7.70 4.50
CA LYS A 133 0.93 -6.28 4.73
C LYS A 133 2.04 -5.34 4.25
N ALA A 134 3.21 -5.88 3.92
CA ALA A 134 4.40 -5.11 3.57
C ALA A 134 4.68 -5.13 2.06
N CYS A 135 4.93 -3.96 1.48
CA CYS A 135 5.40 -3.86 0.10
C CYS A 135 6.91 -4.14 0.01
N PRO A 136 7.38 -5.05 -0.86
CA PRO A 136 8.79 -5.38 -1.01
C PRO A 136 9.67 -4.24 -1.59
N ALA A 137 9.04 -3.17 -2.11
CA ALA A 137 9.72 -1.96 -2.55
C ALA A 137 9.91 -0.93 -1.43
N LYS A 138 9.18 -1.04 -0.31
CA LYS A 138 9.29 -0.14 0.84
C LYS A 138 10.41 -0.64 1.79
N PRO A 139 11.17 0.26 2.44
CA PRO A 139 11.99 -0.11 3.60
C PRO A 139 11.14 -0.79 4.68
N PRO A 140 11.73 -1.67 5.52
CA PRO A 140 11.03 -2.27 6.64
C PRO A 140 10.66 -1.18 7.66
N GLU A 141 9.44 -0.69 7.58
CA GLU A 141 8.81 0.16 8.58
C GLU A 141 7.80 -0.68 9.38
N TRP A 142 7.43 -0.20 10.56
CA TRP A 142 6.72 -1.02 11.53
C TRP A 142 5.28 -1.30 11.15
N GLN A 143 4.60 -0.44 10.38
CA GLN A 143 3.22 -0.70 10.00
C GLN A 143 2.87 -0.16 8.61
N LEU A 144 2.65 -1.11 7.71
CA LEU A 144 1.80 -1.01 6.53
C LEU A 144 2.31 -0.14 5.36
N ALA A 145 2.11 -0.67 4.16
CA ALA A 145 2.43 -0.04 2.88
C ALA A 145 1.17 0.10 2.03
N ILE A 146 0.01 0.27 2.68
CA ILE A 146 -1.32 0.11 2.11
C ILE A 146 -2.24 1.16 2.74
N ALA A 147 -2.99 1.88 1.90
CA ALA A 147 -4.05 2.77 2.33
C ALA A 147 -5.40 2.15 2.00
N TYR A 148 -6.36 2.39 2.89
CA TYR A 148 -7.77 2.07 2.70
C TYR A 148 -8.53 3.30 2.25
N ASN A 149 -9.42 3.12 1.29
CA ASN A 149 -10.30 4.16 0.82
C ASN A 149 -11.39 4.43 1.86
N TRP A 150 -11.33 5.60 2.46
CA TRP A 150 -12.13 5.99 3.61
C TRP A 150 -12.62 7.44 3.45
N PHE A 151 -13.48 7.95 4.33
CA PHE A 151 -13.78 9.38 4.43
C PHE A 151 -14.34 9.72 5.82
N ASN A 152 -14.02 10.93 6.31
CA ASN A 152 -14.59 11.50 7.53
C ASN A 152 -15.57 12.61 7.16
N GLY A 153 -16.82 12.51 7.61
CA GLY A 153 -17.83 13.55 7.41
C GLY A 153 -17.46 14.92 8.00
N ASN A 154 -16.49 14.98 8.91
CA ASN A 154 -15.98 16.22 9.50
C ASN A 154 -14.90 16.92 8.65
N PHE A 155 -14.42 16.33 7.55
CA PHE A 155 -13.51 17.03 6.64
C PHE A 155 -14.30 17.89 5.65
N ASP A 156 -13.93 19.17 5.56
CA ASP A 156 -14.49 20.08 4.56
C ASP A 156 -14.26 19.53 3.14
N SER A 157 -15.37 19.33 2.42
CA SER A 157 -15.37 18.93 1.01
C SER A 157 -16.35 19.77 0.23
N GLU A 158 -15.86 20.38 -0.87
CA GLU A 158 -16.71 21.08 -1.85
C GLU A 158 -17.75 20.15 -2.49
N TYR A 159 -17.58 18.83 -2.40
CA TYR A 159 -18.54 17.87 -2.90
C TYR A 159 -19.91 17.98 -2.21
N TYR A 160 -19.92 18.11 -0.88
CA TYR A 160 -21.16 18.16 -0.10
C TYR A 160 -21.88 19.50 -0.24
N ASP A 161 -21.16 20.57 -0.58
CA ASP A 161 -21.75 21.89 -0.88
C ASP A 161 -22.69 21.84 -2.10
N VAL A 162 -22.40 20.96 -3.07
CA VAL A 162 -23.18 20.82 -4.31
C VAL A 162 -24.00 19.52 -4.39
N ASN A 163 -23.81 18.59 -3.45
CA ASN A 163 -24.55 17.32 -3.36
C ASN A 163 -25.22 17.15 -1.98
N PRO A 164 -26.29 17.91 -1.67
CA PRO A 164 -26.93 17.89 -0.34
C PRO A 164 -27.59 16.55 0.02
N ASN A 165 -27.77 15.66 -0.96
CA ASN A 165 -28.33 14.33 -0.78
C ASN A 165 -27.28 13.25 -0.52
N ALA A 166 -25.98 13.59 -0.54
CA ALA A 166 -24.92 12.62 -0.30
C ALA A 166 -24.98 12.10 1.13
N ARG A 167 -24.75 10.79 1.31
CA ARG A 167 -24.97 10.09 2.59
C ARG A 167 -23.74 9.41 3.15
N GLY A 168 -22.57 9.73 2.63
CA GLY A 168 -21.29 9.14 3.01
C GLY A 168 -21.06 7.76 2.39
N LEU A 169 -21.82 7.36 1.37
CA LEU A 169 -21.53 6.13 0.61
C LEU A 169 -20.61 6.41 -0.59
N GLU A 170 -20.44 7.69 -0.94
CA GLU A 170 -19.91 8.13 -2.23
C GLU A 170 -18.43 7.83 -2.48
N TYR A 171 -17.66 7.41 -1.47
CA TYR A 171 -16.20 7.33 -1.52
C TYR A 171 -15.60 5.93 -1.48
N GLY A 172 -16.31 4.91 -1.01
CA GLY A 172 -15.77 3.55 -0.95
C GLY A 172 -16.45 2.67 0.10
N PRO A 173 -16.18 1.36 0.10
CA PRO A 173 -16.83 0.43 1.04
C PRO A 173 -16.27 0.52 2.46
N GLY A 174 -15.11 1.17 2.61
CA GLY A 174 -14.37 1.18 3.86
C GLY A 174 -15.02 1.97 4.98
N SER A 175 -15.95 2.85 4.66
CA SER A 175 -16.85 3.46 5.62
C SER A 175 -18.03 4.00 4.83
N ARG A 176 -19.22 3.98 5.43
CA ARG A 176 -20.42 4.72 5.05
C ARG A 176 -20.49 6.01 5.83
N ASN A 177 -19.93 6.05 7.02
CA ASN A 177 -19.91 7.22 7.88
C ASN A 177 -18.84 7.05 8.96
N ALA A 178 -18.16 8.12 9.34
CA ALA A 178 -17.23 8.10 10.46
C ALA A 178 -17.59 9.18 11.47
N PHE A 179 -17.59 8.82 12.75
CA PHE A 179 -17.88 9.73 13.85
C PHE A 179 -16.95 9.43 15.03
N ILE A 180 -16.89 10.38 15.97
CA ILE A 180 -16.25 10.18 17.26
C ILE A 180 -17.33 9.75 18.24
N ASP A 181 -17.16 8.59 18.89
CA ASP A 181 -18.11 8.11 19.90
C ASP A 181 -17.94 8.83 21.26
N ASP A 182 -18.78 8.48 22.23
CA ASP A 182 -18.77 9.08 23.58
C ASP A 182 -17.45 8.86 24.35
N THR A 183 -16.59 7.96 23.87
CA THR A 183 -15.28 7.67 24.45
C THR A 183 -14.14 8.43 23.76
N GLY A 184 -14.43 9.19 22.71
CA GLY A 184 -13.44 9.95 21.95
C GLY A 184 -12.81 9.15 20.80
N ILE A 185 -13.35 7.99 20.43
CA ILE A 185 -12.76 7.09 19.44
C ILE A 185 -13.43 7.27 18.07
N MET A 186 -12.61 7.26 17.02
CA MET A 186 -13.10 7.30 15.65
C MET A 186 -13.62 5.93 15.22
N VAL A 187 -14.93 5.86 14.98
CA VAL A 187 -15.66 4.68 14.54
C VAL A 187 -16.17 4.91 13.12
N GLY A 188 -15.81 4.01 12.21
CA GLY A 188 -16.39 3.91 10.88
C GLY A 188 -17.54 2.91 10.86
N LEU A 189 -18.69 3.31 10.35
CA LEU A 189 -19.75 2.38 9.97
C LEU A 189 -19.40 1.83 8.60
N ALA A 190 -19.35 0.52 8.43
CA ALA A 190 -19.07 -0.06 7.13
C ALA A 190 -20.26 0.02 6.17
N THR A 191 -19.96 -0.12 4.88
CA THR A 191 -20.95 -0.17 3.81
C THR A 191 -21.43 -1.62 3.60
N TYR A 192 -22.72 -1.80 3.32
CA TYR A 192 -23.26 -3.10 2.91
C TYR A 192 -22.91 -3.38 1.45
N ASP A 193 -22.69 -4.64 1.09
CA ASP A 193 -22.40 -4.99 -0.31
C ASP A 193 -23.53 -4.61 -1.26
N SER A 194 -24.78 -4.64 -0.77
CA SER A 194 -25.97 -4.23 -1.52
C SER A 194 -26.01 -2.73 -1.85
N ASP A 195 -25.25 -1.90 -1.15
CA ASP A 195 -25.11 -0.47 -1.42
C ASP A 195 -24.06 -0.18 -2.53
N LEU A 196 -23.31 -1.19 -3.00
CA LEU A 196 -22.32 -1.04 -4.07
C LEU A 196 -22.94 -1.27 -5.46
N GLU A 197 -23.12 -0.19 -6.21
CA GLU A 197 -23.68 -0.23 -7.57
C GLU A 197 -22.64 -0.60 -8.65
N GLU A 198 -21.35 -0.32 -8.42
CA GLU A 198 -20.25 -0.59 -9.36
C GLU A 198 -19.00 -1.25 -8.75
N PRO A 199 -19.10 -2.50 -8.26
CA PRO A 199 -17.99 -3.13 -7.54
C PRO A 199 -16.68 -3.24 -8.36
N SER A 200 -16.78 -3.34 -9.70
CA SER A 200 -15.60 -3.41 -10.58
C SER A 200 -14.90 -2.06 -10.83
N THR A 201 -15.48 -0.94 -10.41
CA THR A 201 -14.89 0.41 -10.57
C THR A 201 -14.65 1.10 -9.23
N THR A 202 -15.23 0.60 -8.14
CA THR A 202 -15.02 1.07 -6.77
C THR A 202 -13.65 0.64 -6.22
N LEU A 203 -12.75 1.61 -6.00
CA LEU A 203 -11.47 1.41 -5.30
C LEU A 203 -11.69 1.17 -3.80
N VAL A 204 -11.03 0.13 -3.27
CA VAL A 204 -11.10 -0.25 -1.86
C VAL A 204 -9.80 0.07 -1.12
N ALA A 205 -8.68 -0.34 -1.70
CA ALA A 205 -7.37 -0.16 -1.08
C ALA A 205 -6.29 -0.08 -2.16
N TRP A 206 -5.16 0.52 -1.83
CA TRP A 206 -4.01 0.57 -2.73
C TRP A 206 -2.72 0.59 -1.94
N GLU A 207 -1.63 0.15 -2.56
CA GLU A 207 -0.32 0.32 -1.94
C GLU A 207 -0.01 1.82 -1.81
N HIS A 208 0.54 2.20 -0.67
CA HIS A 208 0.69 3.59 -0.28
C HIS A 208 2.05 3.82 0.40
N HIS A 209 2.71 4.91 0.00
CA HIS A 209 4.05 5.30 0.40
C HIS A 209 4.03 6.13 1.69
N PHE A 210 2.96 6.90 1.94
CA PHE A 210 2.87 7.75 3.12
C PHE A 210 2.33 7.02 4.35
N ARG A 211 2.60 7.65 5.50
CA ARG A 211 2.30 7.21 6.87
C ARG A 211 0.84 7.45 7.25
N ALA A 212 -0.10 6.99 6.41
CA ALA A 212 -1.52 7.10 6.68
C ALA A 212 -2.19 5.79 6.27
N PRO A 213 -2.78 5.04 7.21
CA PRO A 213 -3.45 3.78 6.88
C PRO A 213 -4.84 4.00 6.24
N LEU A 214 -5.29 5.27 6.21
CA LEU A 214 -6.51 5.76 5.59
C LEU A 214 -6.15 6.92 4.66
N CYS A 215 -6.77 6.96 3.50
CA CYS A 215 -6.68 8.10 2.61
C CYS A 215 -8.02 8.25 1.86
N ASN A 216 -8.35 9.49 1.48
CA ASN A 216 -9.63 9.83 0.86
C ASN A 216 -9.46 10.86 -0.24
N PHE A 217 -10.43 10.94 -1.15
CA PHE A 217 -10.39 11.82 -2.33
C PHE A 217 -11.42 12.97 -2.29
N LEU A 218 -12.12 13.13 -1.16
CA LEU A 218 -13.14 14.15 -0.99
C LEU A 218 -12.65 15.36 -0.20
N GLN A 219 -11.50 15.31 0.49
CA GLN A 219 -10.87 16.51 1.06
C GLN A 219 -10.65 17.60 0.02
N ARG A 220 -10.75 18.88 0.40
CA ARG A 220 -10.45 19.99 -0.53
C ARG A 220 -9.07 19.85 -1.18
N PRO A 221 -8.98 19.89 -2.53
CA PRO A 221 -10.06 20.12 -3.51
C PRO A 221 -10.92 18.87 -3.78
N ASN A 222 -12.21 18.99 -4.13
CA ASN A 222 -13.06 17.84 -4.48
C ASN A 222 -12.62 17.17 -5.80
N TRP A 223 -12.09 15.94 -5.74
CA TRP A 223 -11.55 15.26 -6.93
C TRP A 223 -12.61 14.63 -7.84
N PHE A 224 -13.87 14.50 -7.39
CA PHE A 224 -14.94 14.00 -8.25
C PHE A 224 -15.36 15.04 -9.29
N SER A 225 -15.55 16.30 -8.87
CA SER A 225 -15.97 17.37 -9.78
C SER A 225 -14.79 18.00 -10.51
N SER A 226 -13.64 18.03 -9.86
CA SER A 226 -12.44 18.72 -10.33
C SER A 226 -11.22 17.81 -10.18
N PRO A 227 -11.18 16.65 -10.86
CA PRO A 227 -10.04 15.75 -10.78
C PRO A 227 -8.79 16.55 -11.18
N PRO A 228 -7.71 16.48 -10.38
CA PRO A 228 -6.46 17.14 -10.73
C PRO A 228 -6.07 16.76 -12.16
N THR A 229 -5.58 17.70 -12.95
CA THR A 229 -4.91 17.36 -14.22
C THR A 229 -3.41 17.17 -14.02
N ASP A 230 -2.90 17.62 -12.87
CA ASP A 230 -1.50 17.48 -12.49
C ASP A 230 -1.21 16.08 -11.96
N THR A 231 -0.42 15.35 -12.75
CA THR A 231 0.09 14.03 -12.40
C THR A 231 0.94 14.04 -11.12
N ASN A 232 1.62 15.15 -10.80
CA ASN A 232 2.40 15.25 -9.57
C ASN A 232 1.49 15.28 -8.34
N LEU A 233 0.36 15.99 -8.41
CA LEU A 233 -0.58 16.04 -7.29
C LEU A 233 -1.17 14.66 -6.99
N TYR A 234 -1.48 13.86 -8.04
CA TYR A 234 -1.87 12.47 -7.86
C TYR A 234 -0.77 11.62 -7.23
N ARG A 235 0.47 11.79 -7.68
CA ARG A 235 1.61 11.09 -7.10
C ARG A 235 1.75 11.38 -5.62
N ASP A 236 1.66 12.66 -5.26
CA ASP A 236 1.92 13.11 -3.90
C ASP A 236 0.75 12.78 -2.95
N HIS A 237 -0.46 12.56 -3.48
CA HIS A 237 -1.64 12.13 -2.69
C HIS A 237 -1.78 10.60 -2.61
N LEU A 238 -1.75 9.91 -3.75
CA LEU A 238 -1.85 8.45 -3.76
C LEU A 238 -0.56 7.77 -3.30
N ASN A 239 0.55 8.50 -3.27
CA ASN A 239 1.82 8.10 -2.68
C ASN A 239 2.23 6.71 -3.20
N PHE A 240 2.49 6.58 -4.49
CA PHE A 240 2.79 5.29 -5.08
C PHE A 240 4.20 4.77 -4.74
N LEU A 241 4.32 3.50 -4.34
CA LEU A 241 5.57 2.86 -3.94
C LEU A 241 6.40 2.34 -5.12
N HIS A 242 5.74 1.85 -6.15
CA HIS A 242 6.38 1.36 -7.35
C HIS A 242 6.58 2.49 -8.37
N ARG A 243 7.64 2.38 -9.19
CA ARG A 243 7.86 3.35 -10.28
C ARG A 243 6.60 3.47 -11.12
N GLU A 244 6.14 4.71 -11.31
CA GLU A 244 5.04 5.07 -12.22
C GLU A 244 3.63 4.55 -11.87
N GLY A 245 3.38 4.06 -10.65
CA GLY A 245 2.04 3.57 -10.31
C GLY A 245 1.91 2.83 -8.97
N ALA A 246 0.68 2.53 -8.57
CA ALA A 246 0.37 1.62 -7.46
C ALA A 246 -0.30 0.34 -7.91
N VAL A 247 -0.23 -0.70 -7.08
CA VAL A 247 -1.18 -1.79 -7.07
C VAL A 247 -2.42 -1.40 -6.26
N ALA A 248 -3.60 -1.58 -6.83
CA ALA A 248 -4.88 -1.28 -6.20
C ALA A 248 -5.77 -2.52 -6.14
N ILE A 249 -6.75 -2.49 -5.23
CA ILE A 249 -7.79 -3.50 -4.99
C ILE A 249 -9.15 -2.83 -5.22
N TRP A 250 -10.00 -3.49 -5.99
CA TRP A 250 -11.38 -3.08 -6.25
C TRP A 250 -12.37 -3.93 -5.47
N ALA A 251 -13.61 -3.46 -5.39
CA ALA A 251 -14.62 -4.08 -4.54
C ALA A 251 -15.13 -5.44 -5.04
N ASP A 252 -14.96 -5.76 -6.33
CA ASP A 252 -15.13 -7.12 -6.84
C ASP A 252 -13.94 -8.06 -6.52
N GLY A 253 -12.94 -7.56 -5.79
CA GLY A 253 -11.73 -8.29 -5.38
C GLY A 253 -10.62 -8.35 -6.42
N HIS A 254 -10.81 -7.80 -7.63
CA HIS A 254 -9.72 -7.80 -8.59
C HIS A 254 -8.60 -6.85 -8.15
N THR A 255 -7.38 -7.17 -8.58
CA THR A 255 -6.18 -6.40 -8.24
C THR A 255 -5.41 -6.11 -9.51
N LYS A 256 -5.04 -4.85 -9.69
CA LYS A 256 -4.43 -4.33 -10.91
C LYS A 256 -3.53 -3.15 -10.58
N ARG A 257 -2.48 -3.01 -11.38
CA ARG A 257 -1.61 -1.84 -11.33
C ARG A 257 -2.26 -0.66 -12.04
N ILE A 258 -2.34 0.47 -11.34
CA ILE A 258 -2.74 1.77 -11.85
C ILE A 258 -1.49 2.62 -12.09
N THR A 259 -1.33 3.14 -13.30
CA THR A 259 -0.27 4.12 -13.58
C THR A 259 -0.78 5.54 -13.43
N TYR A 260 0.12 6.49 -13.24
CA TYR A 260 -0.23 7.91 -13.18
C TYR A 260 -1.13 8.38 -14.33
N GLY A 261 -0.83 7.95 -15.57
CA GLY A 261 -1.61 8.32 -16.75
C GLY A 261 -3.02 7.71 -16.78
N GLN A 262 -3.29 6.67 -15.98
CA GLN A 262 -4.59 6.01 -15.88
C GLN A 262 -5.50 6.66 -14.82
N LEU A 263 -4.98 7.54 -13.96
CA LEU A 263 -5.74 8.21 -12.88
C LEU A 263 -6.73 9.28 -13.36
N LYS A 264 -7.06 9.30 -14.66
CA LYS A 264 -7.94 10.30 -15.28
C LYS A 264 -9.43 9.94 -15.25
N ARG A 265 -9.79 8.83 -14.63
CA ARG A 265 -11.18 8.34 -14.53
C ARG A 265 -11.58 8.32 -13.07
N PRO A 266 -12.88 8.33 -12.76
CA PRO A 266 -13.27 8.37 -11.37
C PRO A 266 -13.37 6.92 -10.88
N TRP A 267 -12.42 6.51 -10.04
CA TRP A 267 -12.25 5.13 -9.55
C TRP A 267 -12.82 4.96 -8.13
N PHE A 268 -13.66 5.88 -7.68
CA PHE A 268 -13.69 6.26 -6.27
C PHE A 268 -15.06 6.11 -5.61
N SER A 269 -16.07 5.60 -6.30
CA SER A 269 -17.42 5.54 -5.76
C SER A 269 -18.03 4.16 -5.76
N VAL A 270 -18.90 3.95 -4.77
CA VAL A 270 -19.87 2.86 -4.74
C VAL A 270 -21.13 3.20 -5.56
N ARG A 271 -21.33 4.45 -5.97
CA ARG A 271 -22.54 4.94 -6.66
C ARG A 271 -22.26 5.39 -8.09
N LYS A 272 -23.21 5.17 -9.00
CA LYS A 272 -23.12 5.58 -10.42
C LYS A 272 -23.43 7.04 -10.63
N ASP A 273 -24.39 7.57 -9.90
CA ASP A 273 -24.97 8.89 -10.12
C ASP A 273 -24.04 10.04 -9.73
N ILE A 274 -22.94 9.75 -9.04
CA ILE A 274 -21.99 10.76 -8.61
C ILE A 274 -20.89 11.05 -9.62
N TYR A 275 -20.77 10.22 -10.65
CA TYR A 275 -19.84 10.49 -11.74
C TYR A 275 -20.52 11.41 -12.76
N PRO A 276 -19.84 12.48 -13.21
CA PRO A 276 -20.37 13.29 -14.30
C PRO A 276 -20.58 12.41 -15.53
N SER A 277 -21.72 12.58 -16.19
CA SER A 277 -22.00 11.92 -17.47
C SER A 277 -21.02 12.47 -18.51
N TYR A 278 -19.99 11.69 -18.85
CA TYR A 278 -19.01 12.04 -19.88
C TYR A 278 -19.58 11.85 -21.29
#